data_AF-A0A287DAQ8-F1
#
_entry.id   AF-A0A287DAQ8-F1
#
_cell.length_a   1.000
_cell.length_b   1.000
_cell.length_c   1.000
_cell.angle_alpha   90.00
_cell.angle_beta   90.00
_cell.angle_gamma   90.00
#
_symmetry.space_group_name_H-M   'P 1'
#
loop_
_entity.id
_entity.type
_entity.pdbx_description
1 polymer ?
#
loop_
_entity_poly.entity_id
_entity_poly.type
_entity_poly.pdbx_seq_one_letter_code
_entity_poly.pdbx_strand_id
1 'polypeptide(L)'
;KPQIHSLPMAPHHIRKYQKTDRKRVLDLFSQGMVEHIPATFCLGLKMPQTYLVLLGVPVALLLVSGSWLLALGSNVILLVFLWMLARHPWRQYVVMCLQTDLADINKSYLRDRGSCFWVAESGGHVAGIVGALPVEDAPPGRKQLQLFHLSVALEHRGEGLGKALVMTVLQFARAQGYSEVVLETSMVQQDALTLYLRMGFQKTGEYFFSKVFRLLGNSTIQLKYCLPSAQEGGP
;
A
#
# COMPACT_ATOMS: atom_id res chain seq x y z
N LYS A 1 -26.04 -30.30 -5.58
CA LYS A 1 -25.59 -29.39 -4.50
C LYS A 1 -24.31 -29.97 -3.92
N PRO A 2 -23.10 -29.59 -4.39
CA PRO A 2 -21.88 -30.09 -3.79
C PRO A 2 -21.57 -29.24 -2.54
N GLN A 3 -21.37 -29.92 -1.41
CA GLN A 3 -20.91 -29.30 -0.18
C GLN A 3 -19.45 -28.89 -0.34
N ILE A 4 -19.19 -27.59 -0.23
CA ILE A 4 -17.84 -27.06 -0.09
C ILE A 4 -17.46 -27.30 1.37
N HIS A 5 -16.57 -28.25 1.62
CA HIS A 5 -15.86 -28.35 2.89
C HIS A 5 -15.06 -27.07 3.09
N SER A 6 -15.60 -26.15 3.91
CA SER A 6 -14.84 -25.05 4.49
C SER A 6 -13.76 -25.66 5.39
N LEU A 7 -12.50 -25.56 4.96
CA LEU A 7 -11.35 -25.83 5.82
C LEU A 7 -11.49 -25.02 7.12
N PRO A 8 -11.08 -25.54 8.29
CA PRO A 8 -11.09 -24.77 9.52
C PRO A 8 -10.18 -23.55 9.32
N MET A 9 -10.74 -22.34 9.35
CA MET A 9 -9.93 -21.13 9.37
C MET A 9 -9.04 -21.18 10.60
N ALA A 10 -7.72 -21.17 10.40
CA ALA A 10 -6.79 -21.09 11.51
C ALA A 10 -7.10 -19.82 12.32
N PRO A 11 -7.13 -19.88 13.66
CA PRO A 11 -7.40 -18.71 14.47
C PRO A 11 -6.29 -17.68 14.25
N HIS A 12 -6.65 -16.56 13.63
CA HIS A 12 -5.75 -15.44 13.42
C HIS A 12 -5.54 -14.70 14.74
N HIS A 13 -4.28 -14.54 15.15
CA HIS A 13 -3.92 -13.81 16.36
C HIS A 13 -3.15 -12.53 16.01
N ILE A 14 -3.64 -11.38 16.46
CA ILE A 14 -2.95 -10.10 16.29
C ILE A 14 -2.19 -9.77 17.56
N ARG A 15 -0.88 -9.57 17.43
CA ARG A 15 0.00 -9.17 18.53
C ARG A 15 0.93 -8.03 18.12
N LYS A 16 1.62 -7.45 19.11
CA LYS A 16 2.69 -6.48 18.83
C LYS A 16 3.87 -7.18 18.17
N TYR A 17 4.57 -6.44 17.32
CA TYR A 17 5.80 -6.85 16.67
C TYR A 17 6.87 -7.29 17.68
N GLN A 18 7.61 -8.34 17.33
CA GLN A 18 8.79 -8.80 18.05
C GLN A 18 10.02 -8.81 17.13
N LYS A 19 11.22 -8.67 17.69
CA LYS A 19 12.48 -8.64 16.90
C LYS A 19 12.69 -9.88 16.04
N THR A 20 12.18 -11.04 16.46
CA THR A 20 12.21 -12.30 15.73
C THR A 20 11.42 -12.24 14.42
N ASP A 21 10.41 -11.38 14.32
CA ASP A 21 9.53 -11.25 13.16
C ASP A 21 10.17 -10.44 12.03
N ARG A 22 11.26 -9.70 12.32
CA ARG A 22 11.85 -8.69 11.44
C ARG A 22 11.95 -9.16 10.01
N LYS A 23 12.61 -10.29 9.77
CA LYS A 23 12.84 -10.80 8.42
C LYS A 23 11.51 -11.03 7.68
N ARG A 24 10.55 -11.70 8.33
CA ARG A 24 9.23 -11.98 7.75
C ARG A 24 8.42 -10.72 7.49
N VAL A 25 8.49 -9.73 8.38
CA VAL A 25 7.81 -8.43 8.22
C VAL A 25 8.36 -7.67 7.01
N LEU A 26 9.69 -7.58 6.89
CA LEU A 26 10.33 -6.87 5.78
C LEU A 26 10.08 -7.59 4.44
N ASP A 27 10.11 -8.92 4.45
CA ASP A 27 9.80 -9.74 3.27
C ASP A 27 8.34 -9.54 2.82
N LEU A 28 7.39 -9.62 3.77
CA LEU A 28 5.96 -9.46 3.50
C LEU A 28 5.64 -8.04 2.97
N PHE A 29 6.21 -7.01 3.59
CA PHE A 29 6.09 -5.63 3.11
C PHE A 29 6.64 -5.47 1.69
N SER A 30 7.87 -5.96 1.45
CA SER A 30 8.54 -5.80 0.16
C SER A 30 7.80 -6.54 -0.96
N GLN A 31 7.30 -7.75 -0.69
CA GLN A 31 6.49 -8.53 -1.63
C GLN A 31 5.17 -7.82 -1.93
N GLY A 32 4.45 -7.34 -0.91
CA GLY A 32 3.20 -6.62 -1.08
C GLY A 32 3.33 -5.39 -1.98
N MET A 33 4.43 -4.64 -1.87
CA MET A 33 4.66 -3.47 -2.75
C MET A 33 4.98 -3.85 -4.21
N VAL A 34 5.64 -4.98 -4.44
CA VAL A 34 6.00 -5.46 -5.80
C VAL A 34 4.78 -5.94 -6.59
N GLU A 35 3.74 -6.43 -5.91
CA GLU A 35 2.50 -6.90 -6.55
C GLU A 35 1.74 -5.81 -7.32
N HIS A 36 1.99 -4.53 -7.03
CA HIS A 36 1.31 -3.41 -7.69
C HIS A 36 2.01 -2.93 -8.97
N ILE A 37 3.19 -3.46 -9.30
CA ILE A 37 3.93 -3.10 -10.51
C ILE A 37 3.14 -3.42 -11.79
N PRO A 38 2.55 -4.63 -11.97
CA PRO A 38 1.77 -4.92 -13.17
C PRO A 38 0.55 -4.02 -13.32
N ALA A 39 -0.15 -3.70 -12.22
CA ALA A 39 -1.30 -2.79 -12.25
C ALA A 39 -0.87 -1.36 -12.65
N THR A 40 0.27 -0.90 -12.15
CA THR A 40 0.88 0.39 -12.53
C THR A 40 1.30 0.42 -13.99
N PHE A 41 1.87 -0.68 -14.49
CA PHE A 41 2.24 -0.83 -15.90
C PHE A 41 1.01 -0.79 -16.81
N CYS A 42 -0.05 -1.54 -16.47
CA CYS A 42 -1.31 -1.51 -17.19
C CYS A 42 -1.97 -0.12 -17.18
N LEU A 43 -1.87 0.62 -16.08
CA LEU A 43 -2.34 2.00 -16.01
C LEU A 43 -1.53 2.91 -16.94
N GLY A 44 -0.20 2.79 -16.91
CA GLY A 44 0.68 3.53 -17.81
C GLY A 44 0.44 3.24 -19.29
N LEU A 45 0.15 1.99 -19.65
CA LEU A 45 -0.24 1.60 -21.01
C LEU A 45 -1.53 2.26 -21.49
N LYS A 46 -2.45 2.57 -20.58
CA LYS A 46 -3.72 3.24 -20.92
C LYS A 46 -3.58 4.75 -21.13
N MET A 47 -2.42 5.34 -20.83
CA MET A 47 -2.20 6.77 -21.00
C MET A 47 -2.07 7.15 -22.48
N PRO A 48 -2.71 8.23 -22.96
CA PRO A 48 -2.67 8.64 -24.37
C PRO A 48 -1.25 8.91 -24.88
N GLN A 49 -0.38 9.42 -23.99
CA GLN A 49 1.03 9.67 -24.28
C GLN A 49 1.82 8.39 -24.61
N THR A 50 1.44 7.26 -24.02
CA THR A 50 2.10 5.98 -24.25
C THR A 50 1.83 5.47 -25.66
N TYR A 51 0.60 5.60 -26.16
CA TYR A 51 0.29 5.26 -27.55
C TYR A 51 1.03 6.14 -28.55
N LEU A 52 1.20 7.44 -28.24
CA LEU A 52 1.95 8.36 -29.09
C LEU A 52 3.41 7.91 -29.25
N VAL A 53 4.06 7.49 -28.16
CA VAL A 53 5.44 7.00 -28.19
C VAL A 53 5.53 5.64 -28.86
N LEU A 54 4.63 4.72 -28.52
CA LEU A 54 4.63 3.34 -29.01
C LEU A 54 4.34 3.25 -30.52
N LEU A 55 3.55 4.17 -31.08
CA LEU A 55 3.30 4.22 -32.53
C LEU A 55 4.27 5.17 -33.24
N GLY A 56 4.59 6.31 -32.63
CA GLY A 56 5.41 7.34 -33.24
C GLY A 56 6.86 6.92 -33.46
N VAL A 57 7.49 6.29 -32.48
CA VAL A 57 8.90 5.88 -32.57
C VAL A 57 9.13 4.80 -33.65
N PRO A 58 8.34 3.71 -33.72
CA PRO A 58 8.48 2.73 -34.79
C PRO A 58 8.21 3.30 -36.18
N VAL A 59 7.21 4.18 -36.34
CA VAL A 59 6.91 4.82 -37.62
C VAL A 59 8.06 5.71 -38.06
N ALA A 60 8.60 6.54 -37.16
CA ALA A 60 9.77 7.37 -37.46
C ALA A 60 10.99 6.52 -37.86
N LEU A 61 11.26 5.44 -37.13
CA LEU A 61 12.36 4.51 -37.45
C LEU A 61 12.14 3.81 -38.80
N LEU A 62 10.91 3.43 -39.12
CA LEU A 62 10.57 2.81 -40.40
C LEU A 62 10.77 3.80 -41.56
N LEU A 63 10.36 5.06 -41.40
CA LEU A 63 10.54 6.10 -42.42
C LEU A 63 12.02 6.42 -42.68
N VAL A 64 12.84 6.42 -41.63
CA VAL A 64 14.28 6.74 -41.74
C VAL A 64 15.10 5.56 -42.24
N SER A 65 14.82 4.34 -41.78
CA SER A 65 15.67 3.17 -42.05
C SER A 65 15.09 2.18 -43.07
N GLY A 66 13.79 2.25 -43.36
CA GLY A 66 13.08 1.24 -44.16
C GLY A 66 12.99 -0.14 -43.50
N SER A 67 13.51 -0.31 -42.28
CA SER A 67 13.67 -1.61 -41.64
C SER A 67 12.56 -1.92 -40.63
N TRP A 68 11.76 -2.94 -40.96
CA TRP A 68 10.74 -3.47 -40.07
C TRP A 68 11.32 -4.09 -38.79
N LEU A 69 12.53 -4.64 -38.86
CA LEU A 69 13.20 -5.22 -37.70
C LEU A 69 13.52 -4.16 -36.64
N LEU A 70 13.98 -2.97 -37.06
CA LEU A 70 14.26 -1.86 -36.14
C LEU A 70 12.96 -1.29 -35.54
N ALA A 71 11.90 -1.18 -36.34
CA ALA A 71 10.59 -0.75 -35.87
C ALA A 71 10.02 -1.71 -34.82
N LEU A 72 10.04 -3.03 -35.07
CA LEU A 72 9.58 -4.03 -34.11
C LEU A 72 10.47 -4.09 -32.86
N GLY A 73 11.79 -4.04 -33.03
CA GLY A 73 12.75 -4.01 -31.92
C GLY A 73 12.55 -2.82 -30.99
N SER A 74 12.24 -1.64 -31.54
CA SER A 74 11.97 -0.45 -30.74
C SER A 74 10.74 -0.59 -29.84
N ASN A 75 9.68 -1.26 -30.30
CA ASN A 75 8.50 -1.54 -29.46
C ASN A 75 8.87 -2.41 -28.24
N VAL A 76 9.68 -3.44 -28.45
CA VAL A 76 10.15 -4.30 -27.34
C VAL A 76 10.94 -3.48 -26.33
N ILE A 77 11.85 -2.63 -26.79
CA ILE A 77 12.65 -1.74 -25.93
C ILE A 77 11.75 -0.77 -25.16
N LEU A 78 10.76 -0.17 -25.83
CA LEU A 78 9.82 0.76 -25.21
C LEU A 78 8.95 0.08 -24.15
N LEU A 79 8.48 -1.14 -24.39
CA LEU A 79 7.71 -1.91 -23.41
C LEU A 79 8.56 -2.28 -22.18
N VAL A 80 9.82 -2.70 -22.39
CA VAL A 80 10.77 -2.96 -21.29
C VAL A 80 11.05 -1.67 -20.51
N PHE A 81 11.26 -0.55 -21.19
CA PHE A 81 11.47 0.75 -20.56
C PHE A 81 10.26 1.19 -19.74
N LEU A 82 9.04 1.04 -20.28
CA LEU A 82 7.80 1.33 -19.58
C LEU A 82 7.62 0.44 -18.34
N TRP A 83 7.96 -0.85 -18.45
CA TRP A 83 7.96 -1.77 -17.30
C TRP A 83 8.95 -1.32 -16.22
N MET A 84 10.15 -0.89 -16.61
CA MET A 84 11.13 -0.33 -15.68
C MET A 84 10.63 0.96 -15.02
N LEU A 85 10.02 1.87 -15.78
CA LEU A 85 9.41 3.09 -15.24
C LEU A 85 8.30 2.77 -14.24
N ALA A 86 7.45 1.77 -14.52
CA ALA A 86 6.42 1.32 -13.59
C ALA A 86 7.00 0.70 -12.32
N ARG A 87 8.10 -0.06 -12.43
CA ARG A 87 8.77 -0.72 -11.31
C ARG A 87 9.55 0.23 -10.40
N HIS A 88 10.14 1.27 -10.97
CA HIS A 88 11.13 2.10 -10.29
C HIS A 88 10.58 2.80 -9.03
N PRO A 89 9.42 3.49 -9.05
CA PRO A 89 8.91 4.17 -7.86
C PRO A 89 8.58 3.21 -6.71
N TRP A 90 8.02 2.03 -7.00
CA TRP A 90 7.74 1.00 -5.99
C TRP A 90 9.02 0.50 -5.34
N ARG A 91 10.07 0.23 -6.14
CA ARG A 91 11.38 -0.11 -5.59
C ARG A 91 11.96 0.99 -4.73
N GLN A 92 11.88 2.25 -5.17
CA GLN A 92 12.38 3.38 -4.38
C GLN A 92 11.61 3.53 -3.08
N TYR A 93 10.28 3.37 -3.11
CA TYR A 93 9.44 3.40 -1.91
C TYR A 93 9.82 2.30 -0.91
N VAL A 94 9.99 1.07 -1.38
CA VAL A 94 10.45 -0.05 -0.54
C VAL A 94 11.81 0.27 0.07
N VAL A 95 12.80 0.67 -0.74
CA VAL A 95 14.14 0.99 -0.25
C VAL A 95 14.10 2.12 0.77
N MET A 96 13.32 3.17 0.52
CA MET A 96 13.12 4.29 1.44
C MET A 96 12.61 3.79 2.79
N CYS A 97 11.47 3.07 2.83
CA CYS A 97 10.91 2.56 4.09
C CYS A 97 11.85 1.60 4.83
N LEU A 98 12.58 0.73 4.10
CA LEU A 98 13.57 -0.18 4.67
C LEU A 98 14.77 0.55 5.30
N GLN A 99 15.11 1.75 4.82
CA GLN A 99 16.20 2.57 5.31
C GLN A 99 15.78 3.61 6.36
N THR A 100 14.49 3.97 6.40
CA THR A 100 13.96 4.94 7.36
C THR A 100 13.29 4.25 8.54
N ASP A 101 11.97 4.06 8.49
CA ASP A 101 11.17 3.70 9.64
C ASP A 101 11.21 2.19 9.93
N LEU A 102 11.31 1.34 8.90
CA LEU A 102 11.46 -0.11 9.05
C LEU A 102 12.92 -0.52 9.32
N ALA A 103 13.90 0.39 9.17
CA ALA A 103 15.29 0.13 9.52
C ALA A 103 15.42 -0.29 10.99
N ASP A 104 14.68 0.35 11.89
CA ASP A 104 14.51 -0.10 13.27
C ASP A 104 13.06 0.09 13.73
N ILE A 105 12.24 -0.94 13.49
CA ILE A 105 10.82 -0.96 13.86
C ILE A 105 10.63 -0.72 15.37
N ASN A 106 11.53 -1.21 16.23
CA ASN A 106 11.37 -0.98 17.68
C ASN A 106 11.55 0.49 18.01
N LYS A 107 12.59 1.12 17.46
CA LYS A 107 12.87 2.53 17.68
C LYS A 107 11.79 3.43 17.10
N SER A 108 11.29 3.13 15.90
CA SER A 108 10.31 3.96 15.20
C SER A 108 8.90 3.80 15.76
N TYR A 109 8.46 2.57 16.02
CA TYR A 109 7.05 2.27 16.30
C TYR A 109 6.75 1.80 17.73
N LEU A 110 7.75 1.39 18.51
CA LEU A 110 7.50 0.79 19.84
C LEU A 110 8.10 1.61 21.00
N ARG A 111 8.82 2.69 20.70
CA ARG A 111 9.43 3.54 21.72
C ARG A 111 8.42 4.38 22.47
N ASP A 112 7.46 4.97 21.74
CA ASP A 112 6.48 5.90 22.29
C ASP A 112 5.14 5.22 22.51
N ARG A 113 4.39 5.65 23.53
CA ARG A 113 3.07 5.07 23.82
C ARG A 113 2.04 5.37 22.73
N GLY A 114 2.24 6.44 21.94
CA GLY A 114 1.36 6.86 20.86
C GLY A 114 1.58 6.14 19.52
N SER A 115 2.59 5.29 19.41
CA SER A 115 2.86 4.48 18.22
C SER A 115 2.75 2.99 18.51
N CYS A 116 2.53 2.20 17.47
CA CYS A 116 2.66 0.76 17.56
C CYS A 116 2.90 0.11 16.20
N PHE A 117 3.38 -1.13 16.22
CA PHE A 117 3.46 -1.99 15.05
C PHE A 117 2.89 -3.36 15.43
N TRP A 118 1.93 -3.83 14.64
CA TRP A 118 1.28 -5.11 14.86
C TRP A 118 1.58 -6.10 13.75
N VAL A 119 1.52 -7.36 14.16
CA VAL A 119 1.71 -8.52 13.32
C VAL A 119 0.50 -9.42 13.55
N ALA A 120 -0.13 -9.85 12.45
CA ALA A 120 -1.12 -10.90 12.46
C ALA A 120 -0.43 -12.24 12.18
N GLU A 121 -0.67 -13.21 13.04
CA GLU A 121 -0.14 -14.57 12.94
C GLU A 121 -1.22 -15.56 12.52
N SER A 122 -0.86 -16.43 11.58
CA SER A 122 -1.63 -17.59 11.15
C SER A 122 -0.69 -18.79 11.09
N GLY A 123 -1.04 -19.90 11.74
CA GLY A 123 -0.22 -21.12 11.73
C GLY A 123 1.23 -20.92 12.18
N GLY A 124 1.46 -20.03 13.16
CA GLY A 124 2.79 -19.70 13.68
C GLY A 124 3.66 -18.84 12.74
N HIS A 125 3.09 -18.30 11.67
CA HIS A 125 3.78 -17.45 10.70
C HIS A 125 3.13 -16.06 10.60
N VAL A 126 3.94 -15.06 10.27
CA VAL A 126 3.46 -13.70 9.99
C VAL A 126 2.63 -13.70 8.72
N ALA A 127 1.33 -13.51 8.86
CA ALA A 127 0.35 -13.46 7.78
C ALA A 127 -0.08 -12.02 7.43
N GLY A 128 0.16 -11.06 8.33
CA GLY A 128 -0.16 -9.66 8.07
C GLY A 128 0.60 -8.70 8.98
N ILE A 129 0.73 -7.45 8.55
CA ILE A 129 1.43 -6.38 9.27
C ILE A 129 0.68 -5.06 9.15
N VAL A 130 0.82 -4.20 10.16
CA VAL A 130 0.38 -2.80 10.11
C VAL A 130 1.18 -1.97 11.11
N GLY A 131 1.58 -0.77 10.70
CA GLY A 131 2.25 0.22 11.54
C GLY A 131 1.35 1.42 11.82
N ALA A 132 1.56 2.09 12.95
CA ALA A 132 0.90 3.35 13.26
C ALA A 132 1.85 4.33 13.97
N LEU A 133 1.90 5.57 13.48
CA LEU A 133 2.72 6.65 14.03
C LEU A 133 1.88 7.93 14.25
N PRO A 134 2.14 8.72 15.29
CA PRO A 134 1.56 10.06 15.41
C PRO A 134 1.97 10.94 14.22
N VAL A 135 1.07 11.80 13.75
CA VAL A 135 1.40 12.87 12.82
C VAL A 135 1.95 14.06 13.61
N GLU A 136 3.19 14.47 13.35
CA GLU A 136 3.85 15.56 14.08
C GLU A 136 3.19 16.93 13.80
N ASP A 137 2.87 17.21 12.54
CA ASP A 137 2.26 18.47 12.09
C ASP A 137 0.73 18.40 11.99
N ALA A 138 0.08 17.74 12.95
CA ALA A 138 -1.37 17.65 12.95
C ALA A 138 -2.03 19.04 13.12
N PRO A 139 -3.20 19.30 12.49
CA PRO A 139 -3.92 20.56 12.66
C PRO A 139 -4.18 20.90 14.13
N PRO A 140 -4.14 22.19 14.52
CA PRO A 140 -4.36 22.60 15.91
C PRO A 140 -5.64 22.00 16.50
N GLY A 141 -5.54 21.41 17.68
CA GLY A 141 -6.67 20.80 18.38
C GLY A 141 -7.07 19.40 17.88
N ARG A 142 -6.32 18.82 16.92
CA ARG A 142 -6.53 17.43 16.47
C ARG A 142 -5.28 16.59 16.73
N LYS A 143 -5.50 15.39 17.26
CA LYS A 143 -4.45 14.39 17.44
C LYS A 143 -4.65 13.32 16.39
N GLN A 144 -3.76 13.28 15.39
CA GLN A 144 -3.87 12.36 14.25
C GLN A 144 -2.87 11.21 14.39
N LEU A 145 -3.35 10.00 14.08
CA LEU A 145 -2.53 8.80 13.96
C LEU A 145 -2.49 8.38 12.49
N GLN A 146 -1.31 8.22 11.92
CA GLN A 146 -1.15 7.72 10.56
C GLN A 146 -0.96 6.21 10.55
N LEU A 147 -1.78 5.52 9.76
CA LEU A 147 -1.68 4.08 9.50
C LEU A 147 -0.75 3.85 8.31
N PHE A 148 0.26 3.01 8.50
CA PHE A 148 1.26 2.65 7.51
C PHE A 148 1.37 1.14 7.32
N HIS A 149 2.00 0.74 6.21
CA HIS A 149 2.51 -0.62 5.98
C HIS A 149 1.49 -1.73 6.15
N LEU A 150 0.21 -1.47 5.88
CA LEU A 150 -0.79 -2.53 5.87
C LEU A 150 -0.47 -3.50 4.72
N SER A 151 -0.13 -4.74 5.06
CA SER A 151 0.12 -5.79 4.07
C SER A 151 -0.32 -7.13 4.65
N VAL A 152 -0.95 -7.95 3.80
CA VAL A 152 -1.44 -9.29 4.14
C VAL A 152 -0.91 -10.26 3.10
N ALA A 153 -0.40 -11.39 3.57
CA ALA A 153 0.12 -12.48 2.75
C ALA A 153 -0.97 -12.95 1.79
N LEU A 154 -0.60 -13.21 0.53
CA LEU A 154 -1.55 -13.47 -0.55
C LEU A 154 -2.51 -14.62 -0.21
N GLU A 155 -1.98 -15.68 0.39
CA GLU A 155 -2.70 -16.87 0.81
C GLU A 155 -3.72 -16.64 1.94
N HIS A 156 -3.63 -15.52 2.66
CA HIS A 156 -4.54 -15.15 3.76
C HIS A 156 -5.45 -13.97 3.40
N ARG A 157 -5.47 -13.54 2.13
CA ARG A 157 -6.38 -12.47 1.67
C ARG A 157 -7.80 -13.00 1.52
N GLY A 158 -8.78 -12.12 1.71
CA GLY A 158 -10.19 -12.49 1.71
C GLY A 158 -10.69 -13.11 3.02
N GLU A 159 -9.78 -13.45 3.95
CA GLU A 159 -10.13 -14.00 5.28
C GLU A 159 -10.44 -12.94 6.33
N GLY A 160 -10.47 -11.65 5.94
CA GLY A 160 -10.77 -10.53 6.84
C GLY A 160 -9.58 -10.02 7.66
N LEU A 161 -8.36 -10.54 7.44
CA LEU A 161 -7.17 -10.16 8.22
C LEU A 161 -6.83 -8.67 8.10
N GLY A 162 -6.93 -8.10 6.90
CA GLY A 162 -6.73 -6.67 6.68
C GLY A 162 -7.71 -5.81 7.47
N LYS A 163 -9.00 -6.22 7.52
CA LYS A 163 -10.02 -5.55 8.34
C LYS A 163 -9.68 -5.65 9.82
N ALA A 164 -9.24 -6.81 10.29
CA ALA A 164 -8.86 -7.01 11.69
C ALA A 164 -7.67 -6.11 12.09
N LEU A 165 -6.65 -6.03 11.25
CA LEU A 165 -5.49 -5.14 11.46
C LEU A 165 -5.88 -3.66 11.53
N VAL A 166 -6.72 -3.19 10.59
CA VAL A 166 -7.21 -1.80 10.63
C VAL A 166 -8.04 -1.55 11.88
N MET A 167 -8.90 -2.49 12.29
CA MET A 167 -9.67 -2.39 13.53
C MET A 167 -8.77 -2.27 14.75
N THR A 168 -7.66 -3.03 14.81
CA THR A 168 -6.66 -2.93 15.88
C THR A 168 -6.07 -1.51 15.95
N VAL A 169 -5.73 -0.91 14.81
CA VAL A 169 -5.23 0.47 14.77
C VAL A 169 -6.28 1.46 15.25
N LEU A 170 -7.53 1.34 14.81
CA LEU A 170 -8.63 2.23 15.24
C LEU A 170 -8.89 2.14 16.74
N GLN A 171 -8.89 0.92 17.30
CA GLN A 171 -9.05 0.69 18.74
C GLN A 171 -7.90 1.30 19.54
N PHE A 172 -6.66 1.10 19.07
CA PHE A 172 -5.48 1.72 19.68
C PHE A 172 -5.55 3.25 19.62
N ALA A 173 -5.93 3.80 18.48
CA ALA A 173 -6.09 5.24 18.29
C ALA A 173 -7.08 5.82 19.29
N ARG A 174 -8.24 5.18 19.45
CA ARG A 174 -9.24 5.56 20.46
C ARG A 174 -8.68 5.50 21.88
N ALA A 175 -8.00 4.39 22.24
CA ALA A 175 -7.44 4.19 23.57
C ALA A 175 -6.35 5.23 23.92
N GLN A 176 -5.60 5.70 22.91
CA GLN A 176 -4.57 6.73 23.08
C GLN A 176 -5.08 8.17 22.90
N GLY A 177 -6.40 8.35 22.80
CA GLY A 177 -7.04 9.67 22.69
C GLY A 177 -6.75 10.39 21.37
N TYR A 178 -6.49 9.66 20.29
CA TYR A 178 -6.45 10.25 18.95
C TYR A 178 -7.87 10.63 18.52
N SER A 179 -7.99 11.76 17.81
CA SER A 179 -9.27 12.21 17.25
C SER A 179 -9.51 11.63 15.86
N GLU A 180 -8.45 11.32 15.12
CA GLU A 180 -8.56 10.88 13.73
C GLU A 180 -7.44 9.88 13.38
N VAL A 181 -7.74 8.96 12.46
CA VAL A 181 -6.75 8.10 11.80
C VAL A 181 -6.67 8.48 10.33
N VAL A 182 -5.46 8.76 9.85
CA VAL A 182 -5.20 9.11 8.45
C VAL A 182 -4.35 8.03 7.79
N LEU A 183 -4.47 7.89 6.48
CA LEU A 183 -3.59 7.02 5.69
C LEU A 183 -3.54 7.47 4.25
N GLU A 184 -2.54 6.96 3.56
CA GLU A 184 -2.34 7.19 2.13
C GLU A 184 -2.26 5.85 1.41
N THR A 185 -2.92 5.74 0.26
CA THR A 185 -2.91 4.52 -0.55
C THR A 185 -2.85 4.89 -2.02
N SER A 186 -2.13 4.11 -2.82
CA SER A 186 -2.05 4.34 -4.25
C SER A 186 -3.35 3.90 -4.94
N MET A 187 -3.79 4.61 -5.98
CA MET A 187 -5.01 4.26 -6.70
C MET A 187 -4.97 2.87 -7.37
N VAL A 188 -3.79 2.29 -7.60
CA VAL A 188 -3.70 0.91 -8.09
C VAL A 188 -3.95 -0.15 -7.00
N GLN A 189 -4.01 0.24 -5.73
CA GLN A 189 -4.30 -0.62 -4.58
C GLN A 189 -5.81 -0.70 -4.29
N GLN A 190 -6.59 -1.12 -5.30
CA GLN A 190 -8.06 -1.08 -5.27
C GLN A 190 -8.68 -1.88 -4.11
N ASP A 191 -8.09 -3.02 -3.73
CA ASP A 191 -8.55 -3.83 -2.61
C ASP A 191 -8.41 -3.09 -1.28
N ALA A 192 -7.28 -2.40 -1.09
CA ALA A 192 -7.03 -1.60 0.11
C ALA A 192 -7.98 -0.40 0.16
N LEU A 193 -8.14 0.33 -0.95
CA LEU A 193 -9.08 1.44 -1.06
C LEU A 193 -10.51 0.99 -0.71
N THR A 194 -10.96 -0.12 -1.28
CA THR A 194 -12.30 -0.68 -1.00
C THR A 194 -12.45 -1.07 0.46
N LEU A 195 -11.43 -1.69 1.06
CA LEU A 195 -11.40 -2.03 2.48
C LEU A 195 -11.58 -0.77 3.35
N TYR A 196 -10.77 0.26 3.13
CA TYR A 196 -10.81 1.47 3.94
C TYR A 196 -12.16 2.21 3.81
N LEU A 197 -12.67 2.36 2.59
CA LEU A 197 -13.97 3.00 2.36
C LEU A 197 -15.11 2.24 3.04
N ARG A 198 -15.10 0.89 2.97
CA ARG A 198 -16.09 0.04 3.68
C ARG A 198 -15.98 0.13 5.19
N MET A 199 -14.78 0.44 5.71
CA MET A 199 -14.56 0.66 7.13
C MET A 199 -14.92 2.07 7.59
N GLY A 200 -15.36 2.95 6.68
CA GLY A 200 -15.82 4.31 7.00
C GLY A 200 -14.74 5.38 6.85
N PHE A 201 -13.58 5.07 6.26
CA PHE A 201 -12.63 6.11 5.86
C PHE A 201 -13.22 6.93 4.72
N GLN A 202 -12.93 8.23 4.73
CA GLN A 202 -13.38 9.19 3.73
C GLN A 202 -12.18 9.73 2.96
N LYS A 203 -12.33 9.90 1.64
CA LYS A 203 -11.32 10.53 0.80
C LYS A 203 -11.26 12.03 1.07
N THR A 204 -10.08 12.52 1.44
CA THR A 204 -9.84 13.93 1.77
C THR A 204 -8.97 14.65 0.74
N GLY A 205 -8.22 13.90 -0.06
CA GLY A 205 -7.28 14.46 -1.02
C GLY A 205 -6.74 13.43 -1.99
N GLU A 206 -6.07 13.92 -3.02
CA GLU A 206 -5.37 13.13 -4.02
C GLU A 206 -4.20 13.93 -4.56
N TYR A 207 -3.03 13.30 -4.67
CA TYR A 207 -1.82 13.92 -5.17
C TYR A 207 -0.96 12.91 -5.91
N PHE A 208 0.11 13.35 -6.56
CA PHE A 208 1.08 12.45 -7.19
C PHE A 208 2.36 12.41 -6.37
N PHE A 209 2.69 11.25 -5.81
CA PHE A 209 3.89 11.06 -4.99
C PHE A 209 5.20 11.38 -5.73
N SER A 210 5.24 11.16 -7.04
CA SER A 210 6.40 11.50 -7.87
C SER A 210 6.00 11.91 -9.29
N LYS A 211 6.93 12.52 -10.03
CA LYS A 211 6.75 12.82 -11.46
C LYS A 211 6.52 11.55 -12.29
N VAL A 212 7.16 10.44 -11.92
CA VAL A 212 6.97 9.14 -12.59
C VAL A 212 5.56 8.62 -12.34
N PHE A 213 5.06 8.73 -11.11
CA PHE A 213 3.65 8.39 -10.80
C PHE A 213 2.66 9.25 -11.58
N ARG A 214 2.92 10.56 -11.72
CA ARG A 214 2.13 11.44 -12.58
C ARG A 214 2.12 10.98 -14.04
N LEU A 215 3.30 10.65 -14.58
CA LEU A 215 3.45 10.17 -15.96
C LEU A 215 2.66 8.88 -16.21
N LEU A 216 2.66 7.98 -15.23
CA LEU A 216 1.97 6.69 -15.30
C LEU A 216 0.49 6.78 -14.87
N GLY A 217 0.00 7.98 -14.55
CA GLY A 217 -1.36 8.20 -14.09
C GLY A 217 -1.67 7.63 -12.70
N ASN A 218 -0.68 7.20 -11.92
CA ASN A 218 -0.86 6.59 -10.60
C ASN A 218 -0.86 7.65 -9.49
N SER A 219 -2.03 8.06 -9.02
CA SER A 219 -2.16 8.98 -7.89
C SER A 219 -2.14 8.27 -6.54
N THR A 220 -1.80 9.04 -5.51
CA THR A 220 -1.91 8.69 -4.10
C THR A 220 -3.16 9.34 -3.54
N ILE A 221 -4.04 8.54 -2.94
CA ILE A 221 -5.30 8.95 -2.34
C ILE A 221 -5.09 9.09 -0.84
N GLN A 222 -5.48 10.24 -0.30
CA GLN A 222 -5.49 10.50 1.14
C GLN A 222 -6.85 10.15 1.72
N LEU A 223 -6.84 9.35 2.79
CA LEU A 223 -8.01 8.85 3.47
C LEU A 223 -7.96 9.23 4.95
N LYS A 224 -9.12 9.55 5.51
CA LYS A 224 -9.28 9.93 6.92
C LYS A 224 -10.47 9.24 7.56
N TYR A 225 -10.31 8.80 8.80
CA TYR A 225 -11.36 8.28 9.66
C TYR A 225 -11.45 9.14 10.93
N CYS A 226 -12.61 9.74 11.19
CA CYS A 226 -12.87 10.46 12.44
C CYS A 226 -13.29 9.47 13.52
N LEU A 227 -12.61 9.48 14.66
CA LEU A 227 -13.00 8.66 15.80
C LEU A 227 -14.18 9.34 16.51
N PRO A 228 -15.26 8.61 16.84
CA PRO A 228 -16.34 9.18 17.62
C PRO A 228 -15.80 9.60 18.99
N SER A 229 -16.18 10.81 19.41
CA SER A 229 -15.83 11.34 20.73
C SER A 229 -16.37 10.40 21.81
N ALA A 230 -15.63 10.19 22.89
CA ALA A 230 -16.04 9.34 24.01
C ALA A 230 -17.33 9.84 24.71
N GLN A 231 -17.89 10.98 24.30
CA GLN A 231 -19.09 11.61 24.85
C GLN A 231 -20.42 11.26 24.14
N GLU A 232 -20.42 10.50 23.04
CA GLU A 232 -21.66 10.08 22.35
C GLU A 232 -22.21 8.71 22.79
N GLY A 233 -21.67 8.13 23.87
CA GLY A 233 -22.28 7.01 24.58
C GLY A 233 -23.06 7.53 25.80
N GLY A 234 -24.25 8.10 25.56
CA GLY A 234 -25.21 8.39 26.63
C GLY A 234 -25.93 7.12 27.13
N PRO A 235 -26.48 7.16 28.36
CA PRO A 235 -26.84 6.01 29.20
C PRO A 235 -27.94 5.09 28.65
#